data_AF-A0A956WBE6-F1
#
_entry.id   AF-A0A956WBE6-F1
#
_cell.length_a   1.000
_cell.length_b   1.000
_cell.length_c   1.000
_cell.angle_alpha   90.00
_cell.angle_beta   90.00
_cell.angle_gamma   90.00
#
_symmetry.space_group_name_H-M   'P 1'
#
loop_
_entity.id
_entity.type
_entity.pdbx_description
1 polymer ?
#
loop_
_entity_poly.entity_id
_entity_poly.type
_entity_poly.pdbx_seq_one_letter_code
_entity_poly.pdbx_strand_id
1 'polypeptide(L)'
;MIDQIEDNVTEPVEENAGVLAEQEAPLVEAVDTPETSEEAAVIDPEVIEAELPETPERIAPDAEIAPADDAAPAAQAETEAPVGLTEAPVVEAAASEPVVAADAIIAAAEERAAETAEPEEPAVPVEMLAFGFIDQHRRIHQNTTEHYRGHVVGKAYDNPENQIADLEKNFSQFVKDADLIESDAETAKNKVGVLGRIRKLKATAGKADALGDFDALFSRLRSLEAKLIEEIEQKKLTKESLIARAEELKDSTEWRATGEAYKALFEEWKQVGATGKESDDSLWARFIGAREHFNQRRSQHFEQRQEQWGANAAAKQELIVKAHELSTSDDWRPTSEALRNLFADWKKVGSA
;
A
#
# COMPACT_ATOMS: atom_id res chain seq x y z
N MET A 1 55.01 2.88 11.40
CA MET A 1 56.41 2.66 11.00
C MET A 1 56.42 1.29 10.35
N ILE A 2 56.39 1.31 9.02
CA ILE A 2 56.28 0.15 8.14
C ILE A 2 57.72 -0.28 7.86
N ASP A 3 58.10 -1.52 8.15
CA ASP A 3 59.21 -2.17 7.44
C ASP A 3 59.28 -3.67 7.78
N GLN A 4 59.21 -4.51 6.74
CA GLN A 4 60.10 -5.66 6.49
C GLN A 4 59.51 -6.50 5.34
N ILE A 5 60.07 -6.26 4.15
CA ILE A 5 59.97 -7.09 2.96
C ILE A 5 61.24 -7.96 2.95
N GLU A 6 61.08 -9.27 2.84
CA GLU A 6 62.17 -10.20 2.59
C GLU A 6 62.43 -10.35 1.09
N ASP A 7 63.73 -10.31 0.79
CA ASP A 7 64.42 -10.58 -0.47
C ASP A 7 64.09 -11.94 -1.11
N ASN A 8 64.09 -11.99 -2.44
CA ASN A 8 64.92 -12.99 -3.12
C ASN A 8 65.40 -12.48 -4.50
N VAL A 9 66.69 -12.71 -4.74
CA VAL A 9 67.53 -12.16 -5.80
C VAL A 9 67.89 -13.28 -6.80
N THR A 10 68.21 -12.88 -8.05
CA THR A 10 69.16 -13.49 -9.02
C THR A 10 68.62 -14.34 -10.20
N GLU A 11 68.35 -13.68 -11.34
CA GLU A 11 69.00 -13.72 -12.69
C GLU A 11 69.87 -14.96 -13.17
N PRO A 12 70.31 -15.08 -14.47
CA PRO A 12 69.74 -14.75 -15.83
C PRO A 12 70.14 -15.74 -17.02
N VAL A 13 69.86 -15.32 -18.30
CA VAL A 13 70.41 -15.71 -19.67
C VAL A 13 70.01 -17.09 -20.28
N GLU A 14 69.73 -17.37 -21.58
CA GLU A 14 70.19 -17.01 -22.98
C GLU A 14 69.05 -17.28 -24.03
N GLU A 15 68.85 -16.48 -25.11
CA GLU A 15 69.33 -16.62 -26.52
C GLU A 15 68.83 -17.90 -27.27
N ASN A 16 68.41 -17.99 -28.56
CA ASN A 16 68.40 -17.16 -29.78
C ASN A 16 67.57 -17.87 -30.91
N ALA A 17 67.38 -17.19 -32.06
CA ALA A 17 67.01 -17.64 -33.44
C ALA A 17 65.50 -17.87 -33.75
N GLY A 18 64.84 -17.23 -34.74
CA GLY A 18 65.16 -17.04 -36.18
C GLY A 18 64.30 -18.05 -36.99
N VAL A 19 63.60 -17.79 -38.12
CA VAL A 19 63.83 -16.92 -39.29
C VAL A 19 62.54 -16.77 -40.15
N LEU A 20 62.52 -15.64 -40.88
CA LEU A 20 61.75 -15.07 -42.00
C LEU A 20 61.23 -15.93 -43.19
N ALA A 21 60.34 -15.28 -43.98
CA ALA A 21 60.25 -15.16 -45.46
C ALA A 21 58.88 -15.59 -46.07
N GLU A 22 58.06 -14.65 -46.61
CA GLU A 22 57.93 -14.23 -48.05
C GLU A 22 57.27 -15.32 -48.94
N GLN A 23 56.36 -15.09 -49.91
CA GLN A 23 55.92 -13.92 -50.66
C GLN A 23 54.66 -14.26 -51.53
N GLU A 24 53.97 -13.21 -51.98
CA GLU A 24 53.21 -13.00 -53.26
C GLU A 24 51.85 -13.68 -53.59
N ALA A 25 50.95 -12.84 -54.14
CA ALA A 25 49.62 -13.08 -54.74
C ALA A 25 49.73 -13.39 -56.27
N PRO A 26 48.68 -13.80 -57.04
CA PRO A 26 47.55 -12.92 -57.41
C PRO A 26 46.17 -13.57 -57.78
N LEU A 27 45.12 -12.73 -57.73
CA LEU A 27 43.90 -12.59 -58.57
C LEU A 27 43.29 -13.79 -59.34
N VAL A 28 42.03 -14.19 -59.03
CA VAL A 28 41.00 -14.60 -60.03
C VAL A 28 39.56 -14.43 -59.49
N GLU A 29 38.69 -13.91 -60.35
CA GLU A 29 37.21 -13.87 -60.35
C GLU A 29 36.54 -15.23 -60.05
N ALA A 30 35.45 -15.23 -59.26
CA ALA A 30 34.29 -16.10 -59.44
C ALA A 30 33.08 -15.62 -58.62
N VAL A 31 31.98 -15.41 -59.36
CA VAL A 31 30.59 -15.25 -58.92
C VAL A 31 30.10 -16.57 -58.29
N ASP A 32 29.47 -16.53 -57.10
CA ASP A 32 28.23 -17.28 -56.81
C ASP A 32 27.58 -16.83 -55.48
N THR A 33 26.31 -16.45 -55.55
CA THR A 33 25.29 -16.49 -54.47
C THR A 33 24.55 -17.82 -54.58
N PRO A 34 24.07 -18.49 -53.53
CA PRO A 34 23.05 -17.98 -52.58
C PRO A 34 23.38 -18.42 -51.11
N GLU A 35 22.67 -18.06 -50.04
CA GLU A 35 21.26 -18.27 -49.75
C GLU A 35 20.91 -17.62 -48.40
N THR A 36 19.71 -17.06 -48.39
CA THR A 36 18.84 -16.59 -47.30
C THR A 36 18.85 -17.41 -46.00
N SER A 37 18.92 -16.74 -44.85
CA SER A 37 18.02 -16.91 -43.69
C SER A 37 18.50 -16.07 -42.51
N GLU A 38 17.83 -14.95 -42.22
CA GLU A 38 17.77 -14.46 -40.85
C GLU A 38 16.37 -13.90 -40.59
N GLU A 39 15.73 -14.55 -39.62
CA GLU A 39 14.32 -14.57 -39.29
C GLU A 39 13.98 -13.32 -38.47
N ALA A 40 13.37 -12.32 -39.10
CA ALA A 40 12.74 -11.20 -38.41
C ALA A 40 11.43 -11.70 -37.80
N ALA A 41 11.43 -11.98 -36.50
CA ALA A 41 10.22 -12.27 -35.75
C ALA A 41 9.30 -11.03 -35.72
N VAL A 42 8.29 -11.08 -36.58
CA VAL A 42 7.10 -10.23 -36.55
C VAL A 42 6.38 -10.48 -35.23
N ILE A 43 6.27 -9.46 -34.38
CA ILE A 43 5.42 -9.51 -33.19
C ILE A 43 4.04 -9.02 -33.63
N ASP A 44 3.12 -9.96 -33.82
CA ASP A 44 1.70 -9.70 -34.02
C ASP A 44 1.14 -8.86 -32.86
N PRO A 45 0.43 -7.74 -33.13
CA PRO A 45 -0.30 -6.99 -32.12
C PRO A 45 -1.75 -7.51 -32.02
N GLU A 46 -1.94 -8.80 -31.73
CA GLU A 46 -3.26 -9.28 -31.32
C GLU A 46 -3.15 -10.51 -30.41
N VAL A 47 -3.93 -10.48 -29.32
CA VAL A 47 -4.12 -11.55 -28.33
C VAL A 47 -3.05 -11.68 -27.24
N ILE A 48 -3.15 -10.81 -26.23
CA ILE A 48 -3.04 -11.25 -24.82
C ILE A 48 -4.25 -10.69 -24.08
N GLU A 49 -5.41 -11.30 -24.29
CA GLU A 49 -6.41 -11.40 -23.22
C GLU A 49 -5.81 -12.30 -22.14
N ALA A 50 -5.09 -11.70 -21.21
CA ALA A 50 -4.76 -12.36 -19.95
C ALA A 50 -5.96 -12.22 -19.04
N GLU A 51 -6.72 -13.31 -18.99
CA GLU A 51 -7.70 -13.66 -17.98
C GLU A 51 -7.35 -13.05 -16.61
N LEU A 52 -8.21 -12.15 -16.15
CA LEU A 52 -8.18 -11.58 -14.81
C LEU A 52 -8.28 -12.72 -13.80
N PRO A 53 -7.31 -12.94 -12.88
CA PRO A 53 -7.60 -13.77 -11.73
C PRO A 53 -8.64 -13.03 -10.87
N GLU A 54 -9.70 -13.75 -10.51
CA GLU A 54 -10.82 -13.25 -9.73
C GLU A 54 -10.38 -12.36 -8.56
N THR A 55 -10.94 -11.16 -8.53
CA THR A 55 -10.97 -10.25 -7.39
C THR A 55 -11.36 -11.03 -6.12
N PRO A 56 -10.58 -11.01 -5.03
CA PRO A 56 -11.17 -11.32 -3.73
C PRO A 56 -12.26 -10.27 -3.47
N GLU A 57 -13.46 -10.76 -3.13
CA GLU A 57 -14.67 -9.99 -2.83
C GLU A 57 -14.36 -8.64 -2.16
N ARG A 58 -14.65 -7.57 -2.91
CA ARG A 58 -14.64 -6.19 -2.44
C ARG A 58 -15.83 -6.00 -1.50
N ILE A 59 -15.57 -5.75 -0.22
CA ILE A 59 -16.53 -5.07 0.66
C ILE A 59 -16.57 -3.60 0.21
N ALA A 60 -17.54 -3.24 -0.63
CA ALA A 60 -17.82 -1.86 -1.03
C ALA A 60 -18.47 -1.06 0.12
N PRO A 61 -18.38 0.28 0.07
CA PRO A 61 -19.65 1.00 -0.07
C PRO A 61 -19.66 1.93 -1.29
N ASP A 62 -20.87 2.13 -1.80
CA ASP A 62 -21.27 2.84 -3.01
C ASP A 62 -20.70 4.25 -3.18
N ALA A 63 -20.17 4.50 -4.37
CA ALA A 63 -20.28 5.78 -5.08
C ALA A 63 -20.12 5.49 -6.58
N GLU A 64 -21.25 5.48 -7.27
CA GLU A 64 -21.39 5.38 -8.71
C GLU A 64 -20.91 6.69 -9.35
N ILE A 65 -19.90 6.64 -10.23
CA ILE A 65 -19.56 7.73 -11.14
C ILE A 65 -19.43 7.14 -12.55
N ALA A 66 -20.30 7.61 -13.42
CA ALA A 66 -20.25 7.50 -14.88
C ALA A 66 -20.49 8.92 -15.46
N PRO A 67 -20.14 9.19 -16.73
CA PRO A 67 -19.47 10.42 -17.15
C PRO A 67 -20.37 11.53 -17.71
N ALA A 68 -19.80 12.72 -17.87
CA ALA A 68 -20.40 13.91 -18.46
C ALA A 68 -20.45 13.83 -19.99
N ASP A 69 -21.58 14.23 -20.58
CA ASP A 69 -21.66 14.82 -21.92
C ASP A 69 -22.82 15.84 -22.01
N ASP A 70 -22.67 16.79 -22.93
CA ASP A 70 -23.29 18.13 -23.04
C ASP A 70 -24.72 18.16 -23.66
N ALA A 71 -25.49 19.21 -23.35
CA ALA A 71 -26.56 19.86 -24.16
C ALA A 71 -27.75 20.46 -23.35
N ALA A 72 -27.90 21.78 -23.41
CA ALA A 72 -29.15 22.52 -23.14
C ALA A 72 -30.08 22.49 -24.40
N PRO A 73 -31.43 22.66 -24.33
CA PRO A 73 -32.06 23.95 -23.96
C PRO A 73 -33.50 23.95 -23.34
N ALA A 74 -33.85 25.12 -22.77
CA ALA A 74 -35.15 25.83 -22.73
C ALA A 74 -36.48 25.24 -22.14
N ALA A 75 -36.95 25.92 -21.07
CA ALA A 75 -38.30 26.46 -20.79
C ALA A 75 -39.53 25.52 -20.59
N GLN A 76 -40.19 25.60 -19.41
CA GLN A 76 -41.51 26.22 -19.17
C GLN A 76 -42.06 25.91 -17.74
N ALA A 77 -42.96 26.78 -17.29
CA ALA A 77 -43.44 26.98 -15.93
C ALA A 77 -44.60 26.06 -15.49
N GLU A 78 -44.85 26.02 -14.17
CA GLU A 78 -46.15 26.08 -13.45
C GLU A 78 -46.07 25.34 -12.08
N THR A 79 -46.14 26.08 -10.96
CA THR A 79 -47.22 26.12 -9.92
C THR A 79 -47.37 24.80 -9.14
N GLU A 80 -47.21 24.70 -7.82
CA GLU A 80 -47.97 25.35 -6.74
C GLU A 80 -47.21 25.32 -5.38
N ALA A 81 -47.44 26.35 -4.56
CA ALA A 81 -47.13 26.44 -3.14
C ALA A 81 -48.23 25.72 -2.30
N PRO A 82 -48.12 25.49 -0.96
CA PRO A 82 -48.01 26.59 0.02
C PRO A 82 -47.18 26.33 1.31
N VAL A 83 -46.55 27.43 1.79
CA VAL A 83 -46.63 28.04 3.15
C VAL A 83 -46.16 27.19 4.36
N GLY A 84 -45.26 27.67 5.23
CA GLY A 84 -44.62 28.97 5.33
C GLY A 84 -43.74 29.13 6.59
N LEU A 85 -42.94 30.21 6.55
CA LEU A 85 -42.48 31.14 7.62
C LEU A 85 -42.10 30.53 8.98
N THR A 86 -40.88 30.70 9.49
CA THR A 86 -40.25 31.99 9.89
C THR A 86 -38.73 31.83 10.01
N GLU A 87 -37.95 32.57 9.22
CA GLU A 87 -37.17 33.79 9.59
C GLU A 87 -35.95 33.61 10.52
N ALA A 88 -34.77 33.84 9.93
CA ALA A 88 -33.46 34.09 10.54
C ALA A 88 -33.39 35.52 11.13
N PRO A 89 -32.30 35.96 11.82
CA PRO A 89 -31.09 36.43 11.11
C PRO A 89 -29.73 36.23 11.85
N VAL A 90 -28.65 35.87 11.13
CA VAL A 90 -27.49 36.69 10.64
C VAL A 90 -26.45 37.12 11.70
N VAL A 91 -25.21 36.59 11.60
CA VAL A 91 -23.89 37.25 11.42
C VAL A 91 -22.79 36.16 11.49
N GLU A 92 -22.02 35.83 10.45
CA GLU A 92 -20.91 36.54 9.77
C GLU A 92 -19.56 36.57 10.54
N ALA A 93 -18.56 35.94 9.88
CA ALA A 93 -17.10 36.19 9.87
C ALA A 93 -16.15 35.68 10.99
N ALA A 94 -15.29 34.73 10.54
CA ALA A 94 -13.82 34.81 10.50
C ALA A 94 -12.94 34.25 11.64
N ALA A 95 -11.95 33.46 11.17
CA ALA A 95 -10.55 33.31 11.61
C ALA A 95 -10.16 32.38 12.79
N SER A 96 -9.54 31.25 12.40
CA SER A 96 -8.26 30.63 12.84
C SER A 96 -7.88 30.41 14.33
N GLU A 97 -7.69 29.11 14.64
CA GLU A 97 -6.76 28.43 15.60
C GLU A 97 -6.99 28.53 17.14
N PRO A 98 -6.51 27.58 17.98
CA PRO A 98 -6.06 26.19 17.77
C PRO A 98 -6.81 25.14 18.64
N VAL A 99 -6.76 23.87 18.23
CA VAL A 99 -7.33 22.71 18.94
C VAL A 99 -6.37 22.26 20.06
N VAL A 100 -6.43 22.91 21.24
CA VAL A 100 -5.69 22.45 22.45
C VAL A 100 -6.61 22.33 23.68
N ALA A 101 -7.92 22.47 23.52
CA ALA A 101 -8.86 22.54 24.64
C ALA A 101 -9.78 21.31 24.78
N ALA A 102 -9.47 20.15 24.19
CA ALA A 102 -10.27 18.94 24.41
C ALA A 102 -9.75 18.11 25.60
N ASP A 103 -8.43 17.87 25.68
CA ASP A 103 -7.83 17.11 26.79
C ASP A 103 -7.85 17.89 28.12
N ALA A 104 -7.74 19.22 28.08
CA ALA A 104 -7.81 20.05 29.27
C ALA A 104 -9.23 20.09 29.88
N ILE A 105 -10.28 19.91 29.07
CA ILE A 105 -11.67 19.88 29.56
C ILE A 105 -12.01 18.52 30.17
N ILE A 106 -11.45 17.42 29.64
CA ILE A 106 -11.62 16.08 30.23
C ILE A 106 -10.83 15.97 31.54
N ALA A 107 -9.58 16.45 31.58
CA ALA A 107 -8.78 16.50 32.81
C ALA A 107 -9.41 17.40 33.88
N ALA A 108 -9.93 18.57 33.50
CA ALA A 108 -10.63 19.46 34.43
C ALA A 108 -12.01 18.92 34.85
N ALA A 109 -12.67 18.10 34.04
CA ALA A 109 -13.92 17.43 34.40
C ALA A 109 -13.70 16.23 35.34
N GLU A 110 -12.61 15.48 35.18
CA GLU A 110 -12.20 14.44 36.13
C GLU A 110 -11.74 15.05 37.47
N GLU A 111 -11.00 16.16 37.44
CA GLU A 111 -10.56 16.87 38.65
C GLU A 111 -11.75 17.52 39.40
N ARG A 112 -12.73 18.05 38.67
CA ARG A 112 -13.96 18.61 39.26
C ARG A 112 -14.96 17.53 39.71
N ALA A 113 -14.96 16.35 39.10
CA ALA A 113 -15.68 15.18 39.59
C ALA A 113 -15.04 14.60 40.86
N ALA A 114 -13.70 14.66 40.98
CA ALA A 114 -12.99 14.30 42.19
C ALA A 114 -13.24 15.30 43.34
N GLU A 115 -13.45 16.59 43.05
CA GLU A 115 -13.71 17.63 44.06
C GLU A 115 -15.17 17.66 44.58
N THR A 116 -16.09 16.95 43.93
CA THR A 116 -17.50 16.84 44.38
C THR A 116 -17.81 15.51 45.09
N ALA A 117 -16.84 14.60 45.21
CA ALA A 117 -16.97 13.43 46.04
C ALA A 117 -16.68 13.84 47.50
N GLU A 118 -17.70 13.82 48.36
CA GLU A 118 -17.51 13.86 49.82
C GLU A 118 -16.38 12.89 50.20
N PRO A 119 -15.46 13.27 51.11
CA PRO A 119 -14.40 12.37 51.55
C PRO A 119 -15.06 11.25 52.38
N GLU A 120 -15.44 10.15 51.73
CA GLU A 120 -15.73 8.89 52.43
C GLU A 120 -14.46 8.55 53.23
N GLU A 121 -14.60 8.46 54.56
CA GLU A 121 -13.53 7.98 55.44
C GLU A 121 -12.94 6.68 54.87
N PRO A 122 -11.60 6.48 54.93
CA PRO A 122 -10.97 5.30 54.36
C PRO A 122 -11.63 4.05 54.93
N ALA A 123 -12.24 3.23 54.06
CA ALA A 123 -13.01 2.07 54.46
C ALA A 123 -12.13 1.15 55.32
N VAL A 124 -12.53 0.96 56.59
CA VAL A 124 -11.78 0.13 57.53
C VAL A 124 -12.01 -1.35 57.17
N PRO A 125 -10.96 -2.11 56.80
CA PRO A 125 -11.11 -3.52 56.48
C PRO A 125 -11.43 -4.31 57.75
N VAL A 126 -12.50 -5.10 57.70
CA VAL A 126 -12.90 -6.03 58.76
C VAL A 126 -12.46 -7.45 58.43
N GLU A 127 -12.49 -7.83 57.16
CA GLU A 127 -12.07 -9.14 56.68
C GLU A 127 -11.21 -9.00 55.42
N MET A 128 -10.06 -9.67 55.39
CA MET A 128 -9.15 -9.64 54.24
C MET A 128 -9.43 -10.85 53.34
N LEU A 129 -9.57 -10.60 52.04
CA LEU A 129 -9.69 -11.62 51.00
C LEU A 129 -8.38 -11.69 50.19
N ALA A 130 -8.24 -12.72 49.36
CA ALA A 130 -7.04 -12.88 48.52
C ALA A 130 -6.82 -11.69 47.56
N PHE A 131 -7.91 -11.11 47.03
CA PHE A 131 -7.87 -10.04 46.02
C PHE A 131 -8.70 -8.81 46.42
N GLY A 132 -9.05 -8.69 47.69
CA GLY A 132 -9.90 -7.61 48.20
C GLY A 132 -10.08 -7.64 49.71
N PHE A 133 -11.04 -6.88 50.21
CA PHE A 133 -11.42 -6.88 51.62
C PHE A 133 -12.90 -6.56 51.79
N ILE A 134 -13.48 -6.96 52.92
CA ILE A 134 -14.83 -6.59 53.33
C ILE A 134 -14.72 -5.50 54.39
N ASP A 135 -15.44 -4.40 54.20
CA ASP A 135 -15.47 -3.31 55.19
C ASP A 135 -16.53 -3.51 56.29
N GLN A 136 -16.53 -2.60 57.27
CA GLN A 136 -17.49 -2.59 58.38
C GLN A 136 -18.96 -2.46 57.96
N HIS A 137 -19.24 -2.00 56.74
CA HIS A 137 -20.57 -1.91 56.15
C HIS A 137 -20.94 -3.15 55.32
N ARG A 138 -20.13 -4.22 55.41
CA ARG A 138 -20.24 -5.44 54.61
C ARG A 138 -20.16 -5.16 53.10
N ARG A 139 -19.43 -4.13 52.68
CA ARG A 139 -19.12 -3.90 51.25
C ARG A 139 -17.86 -4.67 50.90
N ILE A 140 -17.87 -5.35 49.76
CA ILE A 140 -16.72 -6.05 49.21
C ILE A 140 -15.98 -5.06 48.33
N HIS A 141 -14.74 -4.78 48.71
CA HIS A 141 -13.81 -3.93 47.98
C HIS A 141 -12.80 -4.80 47.27
N GLN A 142 -12.50 -4.47 46.03
CA GLN A 142 -11.31 -5.01 45.39
C GLN A 142 -10.06 -4.31 45.93
N ASN A 143 -8.95 -5.03 46.02
CA ASN A 143 -7.69 -4.42 46.39
C ASN A 143 -7.37 -3.25 45.44
N THR A 144 -6.94 -2.14 46.04
CA THR A 144 -6.64 -0.90 45.34
C THR A 144 -5.52 -1.12 44.33
N THR A 145 -5.90 -1.36 43.08
CA THR A 145 -4.98 -1.36 41.93
C THR A 145 -5.00 0.01 41.26
N GLU A 146 -4.14 0.22 40.24
CA GLU A 146 -4.15 1.45 39.44
C GLU A 146 -5.54 1.77 38.85
N HIS A 147 -6.37 0.75 38.63
CA HIS A 147 -7.68 0.89 37.98
C HIS A 147 -8.88 0.71 38.94
N TYR A 148 -8.65 0.27 40.18
CA TYR A 148 -9.71 -0.05 41.16
C TYR A 148 -9.54 0.67 42.49
N ARG A 149 -9.05 1.91 42.47
CA ARG A 149 -8.97 2.72 43.70
C ARG A 149 -10.36 2.96 44.28
N GLY A 150 -10.64 2.36 45.45
CA GLY A 150 -11.89 2.57 46.18
C GLY A 150 -13.13 1.94 45.54
N HIS A 151 -12.98 0.97 44.62
CA HIS A 151 -14.13 0.39 43.94
C HIS A 151 -14.80 -0.71 44.80
N VAL A 152 -16.05 -0.46 45.15
CA VAL A 152 -16.93 -1.44 45.78
C VAL A 152 -17.48 -2.36 44.69
N VAL A 153 -17.02 -3.61 44.68
CA VAL A 153 -17.41 -4.63 43.69
C VAL A 153 -18.65 -5.42 44.11
N GLY A 154 -19.11 -5.25 45.35
CA GLY A 154 -20.31 -5.93 45.83
C GLY A 154 -20.66 -5.61 47.27
N LYS A 155 -21.73 -6.26 47.76
CA LYS A 155 -22.14 -6.23 49.17
C LYS A 155 -22.25 -7.65 49.67
N ALA A 156 -21.53 -7.96 50.74
CA ALA A 156 -21.58 -9.20 51.49
C ALA A 156 -22.90 -9.29 52.27
N TYR A 157 -23.95 -9.88 51.67
CA TYR A 157 -25.23 -10.15 52.35
C TYR A 157 -25.13 -11.42 53.23
N ASP A 158 -26.26 -12.05 53.58
CA ASP A 158 -26.32 -13.18 54.52
C ASP A 158 -25.42 -14.38 54.15
N ASN A 159 -25.04 -14.50 52.87
CA ASN A 159 -24.07 -15.48 52.40
C ASN A 159 -22.92 -14.82 51.60
N PRO A 160 -21.83 -14.38 52.28
CA PRO A 160 -20.70 -13.71 51.64
C PRO A 160 -19.88 -14.64 50.75
N GLU A 161 -19.77 -15.92 51.09
CA GLU A 161 -18.96 -16.90 50.33
C GLU A 161 -19.49 -17.09 48.90
N ASN A 162 -20.81 -17.21 48.75
CA ASN A 162 -21.43 -17.34 47.42
C ASN A 162 -21.20 -16.10 46.56
N GLN A 163 -21.24 -14.91 47.15
CA GLN A 163 -21.04 -13.65 46.42
C GLN A 163 -19.60 -13.47 45.99
N ILE A 164 -18.66 -13.82 46.87
CA ILE A 164 -17.23 -13.85 46.52
C ILE A 164 -17.01 -14.83 45.37
N ALA A 165 -17.59 -16.04 45.44
CA ALA A 165 -17.47 -17.03 44.38
C ALA A 165 -18.05 -16.54 43.03
N ASP A 166 -19.19 -15.84 43.05
CA ASP A 166 -19.77 -15.25 41.84
C ASP A 166 -18.88 -14.14 41.25
N LEU A 167 -18.28 -13.29 42.10
CA LEU A 167 -17.34 -12.25 41.67
C LEU A 167 -16.03 -12.84 41.10
N GLU A 168 -15.51 -13.90 41.69
CA GLU A 168 -14.34 -14.64 41.19
C GLU A 168 -14.64 -15.35 39.87
N LYS A 169 -15.85 -15.87 39.71
CA LYS A 169 -16.32 -16.47 38.45
C LYS A 169 -16.43 -15.41 37.35
N ASN A 170 -16.91 -14.21 37.65
CA ASN A 170 -16.93 -13.10 36.70
C ASN A 170 -15.50 -12.73 36.27
N PHE A 171 -14.55 -12.63 37.21
CA PHE A 171 -13.14 -12.40 36.88
C PHE A 171 -12.57 -13.51 35.97
N SER A 172 -12.88 -14.77 36.28
CA SER A 172 -12.45 -15.92 35.48
C SER A 172 -12.95 -15.86 34.04
N GLN A 173 -14.08 -15.18 33.78
CA GLN A 173 -14.54 -14.95 32.41
C GLN A 173 -13.64 -13.98 31.65
N PHE A 174 -13.17 -12.91 32.29
CA PHE A 174 -12.22 -11.98 31.66
C PHE A 174 -10.87 -12.65 31.36
N VAL A 175 -10.41 -13.56 32.21
CA VAL A 175 -9.20 -14.36 31.94
C VAL A 175 -9.38 -15.22 30.69
N LYS A 176 -10.52 -15.91 30.56
CA LYS A 176 -10.84 -16.71 29.36
C LYS A 176 -10.92 -15.85 28.10
N ASP A 177 -11.53 -14.67 28.19
CA ASP A 177 -11.63 -13.75 27.07
C ASP A 177 -10.23 -13.24 26.66
N ALA A 178 -9.34 -12.99 27.63
CA ALA A 178 -7.95 -12.65 27.35
C ALA A 178 -7.18 -13.80 26.70
N ASP A 179 -7.35 -15.05 27.17
CA ASP A 179 -6.74 -16.23 26.57
C ASP A 179 -7.18 -16.41 25.11
N LEU A 180 -8.47 -16.22 24.84
CA LEU A 180 -9.01 -16.28 23.48
C LEU A 180 -8.43 -15.17 22.60
N ILE A 181 -8.36 -13.94 23.12
CA ILE A 181 -7.76 -12.82 22.40
C ILE A 181 -6.29 -13.08 22.08
N GLU A 182 -5.53 -13.71 22.98
CA GLU A 182 -4.13 -14.07 22.73
C GLU A 182 -3.98 -15.13 21.65
N SER A 183 -4.75 -16.22 21.71
CA SER A 183 -4.77 -17.24 20.66
C SER A 183 -5.12 -16.63 19.29
N ASP A 184 -6.08 -15.70 19.26
CA ASP A 184 -6.43 -14.99 18.04
C ASP A 184 -5.32 -14.01 17.62
N ALA A 185 -4.64 -13.36 18.57
CA ALA A 185 -3.56 -12.43 18.30
C ALA A 185 -2.41 -13.10 17.55
N GLU A 186 -2.15 -14.39 17.78
CA GLU A 186 -1.14 -15.16 17.07
C GLU A 186 -1.55 -15.43 15.61
N THR A 187 -2.78 -15.91 15.40
CA THR A 187 -3.22 -16.46 14.11
C THR A 187 -3.92 -15.44 13.20
N ALA A 188 -4.46 -14.35 13.74
CA ALA A 188 -5.28 -13.41 12.99
C ALA A 188 -4.46 -12.66 11.93
N LYS A 189 -5.02 -12.59 10.71
CA LYS A 189 -4.52 -11.70 9.64
C LYS A 189 -4.75 -10.22 9.98
N ASN A 190 -5.90 -9.90 10.59
CA ASN A 190 -6.28 -8.54 10.98
C ASN A 190 -5.90 -8.25 12.44
N LYS A 191 -4.64 -7.82 12.66
CA LYS A 191 -4.12 -7.48 13.99
C LYS A 191 -4.81 -6.25 14.61
N VAL A 192 -5.23 -5.28 13.79
CA VAL A 192 -5.93 -4.06 14.22
C VAL A 192 -7.29 -4.40 14.86
N GLY A 193 -8.01 -5.38 14.32
CA GLY A 193 -9.26 -5.87 14.92
C GLY A 193 -9.04 -6.49 16.29
N VAL A 194 -7.96 -7.25 16.48
CA VAL A 194 -7.60 -7.83 17.78
C VAL A 194 -7.25 -6.73 18.79
N LEU A 195 -6.48 -5.73 18.37
CA LEU A 195 -6.14 -4.56 19.18
C LEU A 195 -7.39 -3.83 19.69
N GLY A 196 -8.42 -3.67 18.85
CA GLY A 196 -9.71 -3.12 19.25
C GLY A 196 -10.42 -3.96 20.33
N ARG A 197 -10.35 -5.29 20.24
CA ARG A 197 -10.91 -6.19 21.27
C ARG A 197 -10.15 -6.10 22.59
N ILE A 198 -8.81 -6.01 22.57
CA ILE A 198 -8.01 -5.80 23.78
C ILE A 198 -8.44 -4.51 24.48
N ARG A 199 -8.56 -3.40 23.75
CA ARG A 199 -9.00 -2.11 24.31
C ARG A 199 -10.40 -2.19 24.89
N LYS A 200 -11.32 -2.85 24.20
CA LYS A 200 -12.67 -3.09 24.70
C LYS A 200 -12.66 -3.91 25.99
N LEU A 201 -11.90 -5.02 26.01
CA LEU A 201 -11.75 -5.88 27.19
C LEU A 201 -11.18 -5.10 28.37
N LYS A 202 -10.14 -4.28 28.15
CA LYS A 202 -9.56 -3.43 29.20
C LYS A 202 -10.59 -2.44 29.75
N ALA A 203 -11.36 -1.80 28.87
CA ALA A 203 -12.38 -0.83 29.26
C ALA A 203 -13.55 -1.47 30.03
N THR A 204 -13.99 -2.67 29.63
CA THR A 204 -15.03 -3.41 30.36
C THR A 204 -14.51 -3.97 31.67
N ALA A 205 -13.29 -4.49 31.68
CA ALA A 205 -12.63 -4.99 32.87
C ALA A 205 -12.53 -3.89 33.92
N GLY A 206 -12.02 -2.70 33.58
CA GLY A 206 -11.83 -1.60 34.56
C GLY A 206 -13.10 -1.04 35.22
N LYS A 207 -14.29 -1.49 34.82
CA LYS A 207 -15.58 -1.10 35.41
C LYS A 207 -16.39 -2.29 35.92
N ALA A 208 -15.79 -3.49 35.92
CA ALA A 208 -16.52 -4.71 36.21
C ALA A 208 -16.58 -4.99 37.71
N ASP A 209 -17.76 -5.40 38.16
CA ASP A 209 -18.00 -5.98 39.48
C ASP A 209 -17.45 -7.42 39.52
N ALA A 210 -16.17 -7.55 39.85
CA ALA A 210 -15.48 -8.83 39.89
C ALA A 210 -14.29 -8.79 40.85
N LEU A 211 -13.88 -9.96 41.35
CA LEU A 211 -12.81 -10.10 42.33
C LEU A 211 -11.72 -11.00 41.78
N GLY A 212 -10.49 -10.49 41.68
CA GLY A 212 -9.36 -11.24 41.13
C GLY A 212 -8.12 -10.38 40.91
N ASP A 213 -7.09 -10.98 40.30
CA ASP A 213 -5.81 -10.34 39.99
C ASP A 213 -5.88 -9.54 38.67
N PHE A 214 -6.52 -8.36 38.74
CA PHE A 214 -6.60 -7.46 37.59
C PHE A 214 -5.26 -6.85 37.21
N ASP A 215 -4.33 -6.68 38.15
CA ASP A 215 -3.00 -6.14 37.84
C ASP A 215 -2.23 -7.07 36.90
N ALA A 216 -2.25 -8.38 37.16
CA ALA A 216 -1.66 -9.37 36.27
C ALA A 216 -2.37 -9.39 34.91
N LEU A 217 -3.71 -9.34 34.89
CA LEU A 217 -4.51 -9.31 33.67
C LEU A 217 -4.18 -8.07 32.81
N PHE A 218 -4.22 -6.87 33.39
CA PHE A 218 -3.91 -5.63 32.67
C PHE A 218 -2.46 -5.57 32.22
N SER A 219 -1.51 -6.09 33.00
CA SER A 219 -0.10 -6.17 32.61
C SER A 219 0.10 -7.10 31.41
N ARG A 220 -0.58 -8.24 31.40
CA ARG A 220 -0.62 -9.17 30.27
C ARG A 220 -1.22 -8.51 29.02
N LEU A 221 -2.40 -7.88 29.14
CA LEU A 221 -3.07 -7.19 28.04
C LEU A 221 -2.26 -6.00 27.50
N ARG A 222 -1.57 -5.24 28.36
CA ARG A 222 -0.67 -4.16 27.94
C ARG A 222 0.53 -4.67 27.17
N SER A 223 1.13 -5.77 27.61
CA SER A 223 2.24 -6.42 26.90
C SER A 223 1.80 -6.91 25.51
N LEU A 224 0.62 -7.53 25.43
CA LEU A 224 0.04 -7.96 24.15
C LEU A 224 -0.29 -6.77 23.23
N GLU A 225 -0.89 -5.71 23.78
CA GLU A 225 -1.20 -4.48 23.06
C GLU A 225 0.07 -3.86 22.44
N ALA A 226 1.14 -3.74 23.23
CA ALA A 226 2.42 -3.20 22.77
C ALA A 226 3.03 -4.04 21.63
N LYS A 227 3.00 -5.38 21.76
CA LYS A 227 3.47 -6.28 20.70
C LYS A 227 2.70 -6.11 19.40
N LEU A 228 1.37 -6.04 19.47
CA LEU A 228 0.53 -5.87 18.28
C LEU A 228 0.75 -4.50 17.62
N ILE A 229 0.93 -3.44 18.40
CA ILE A 229 1.24 -2.10 17.87
C ILE A 229 2.55 -2.13 17.10
N GLU A 230 3.61 -2.71 17.67
CA GLU A 230 4.90 -2.87 17.00
C GLU A 230 4.77 -3.67 15.70
N GLU A 231 4.07 -4.82 15.72
CA GLU A 231 3.85 -5.61 14.49
C GLU A 231 3.10 -4.82 13.41
N ILE A 232 2.10 -4.03 13.77
CA ILE A 232 1.35 -3.19 12.84
C ILE A 232 2.26 -2.10 12.25
N GLU A 233 3.10 -1.49 13.08
CA GLU A 233 4.07 -0.47 12.65
C GLU A 233 5.10 -1.05 11.69
N GLN A 234 5.67 -2.23 11.98
CA GLN A 234 6.59 -2.92 11.08
C GLN A 234 5.95 -3.25 9.72
N LYS A 235 4.68 -3.67 9.72
CA LYS A 235 3.92 -3.87 8.48
C LYS A 235 3.74 -2.57 7.70
N LYS A 236 3.47 -1.46 8.38
CA LYS A 236 3.35 -0.14 7.76
C LYS A 236 4.66 0.30 7.11
N LEU A 237 5.78 0.17 7.82
CA LEU A 237 7.12 0.47 7.30
C LEU A 237 7.46 -0.39 6.08
N THR A 238 7.08 -1.68 6.10
CA THR A 238 7.27 -2.59 4.95
C THR A 238 6.48 -2.11 3.73
N LYS A 239 5.22 -1.68 3.92
CA LYS A 239 4.41 -1.11 2.84
C LYS A 239 4.97 0.21 2.32
N GLU A 240 5.48 1.07 3.20
CA GLU A 240 6.14 2.31 2.81
C GLU A 240 7.39 2.05 1.96
N SER A 241 8.19 1.04 2.31
CA SER A 241 9.33 0.60 1.50
C SER A 241 8.93 0.06 0.13
N LEU A 242 7.82 -0.70 0.05
CA LEU A 242 7.27 -1.17 -1.23
C LEU A 242 6.84 0.01 -2.12
N ILE A 243 6.22 1.02 -1.52
CA ILE A 243 5.81 2.23 -2.22
C ILE A 243 7.02 3.02 -2.70
N ALA A 244 8.06 3.18 -1.89
CA ALA A 244 9.29 3.86 -2.30
C ALA A 244 9.91 3.18 -3.53
N ARG A 245 10.01 1.84 -3.51
CA ARG A 245 10.48 1.05 -4.68
C ARG A 245 9.58 1.23 -5.90
N ALA A 246 8.26 1.29 -5.72
CA ALA A 246 7.33 1.58 -6.81
C ALA A 246 7.52 3.00 -7.38
N GLU A 247 7.68 4.00 -6.49
CA GLU A 247 7.88 5.40 -6.86
C GLU A 247 9.19 5.61 -7.64
N GLU A 248 10.25 4.85 -7.34
CA GLU A 248 11.52 4.86 -8.10
C GLU A 248 11.34 4.32 -9.54
N LEU A 249 10.45 3.36 -9.72
CA LEU A 249 10.21 2.70 -11.01
C LEU A 249 9.27 3.48 -11.93
N LYS A 250 8.54 4.48 -11.42
CA LYS A 250 7.46 5.17 -12.16
C LYS A 250 7.91 5.89 -13.44
N ASP A 251 9.18 6.27 -13.51
CA ASP A 251 9.80 7.01 -14.63
C ASP A 251 10.65 6.12 -15.54
N SER A 252 10.79 4.84 -15.22
CA SER A 252 11.58 3.87 -15.98
C SER A 252 11.06 3.70 -17.41
N THR A 253 11.98 3.58 -18.36
CA THR A 253 11.70 3.27 -19.77
C THR A 253 11.86 1.79 -20.10
N GLU A 254 12.30 0.97 -19.14
CA GLU A 254 12.42 -0.49 -19.27
C GLU A 254 11.05 -1.14 -19.12
N TRP A 255 10.19 -0.99 -20.13
CA TRP A 255 8.75 -1.26 -20.04
C TRP A 255 8.41 -2.68 -19.57
N ARG A 256 9.12 -3.69 -20.08
CA ARG A 256 8.86 -5.08 -19.74
C ARG A 256 9.32 -5.41 -18.32
N ALA A 257 10.59 -5.14 -18.01
CA ALA A 257 11.18 -5.44 -16.70
C ALA A 257 10.47 -4.68 -15.58
N THR A 258 10.12 -3.41 -15.82
CA THR A 258 9.39 -2.59 -14.84
C THR A 258 7.98 -3.13 -14.60
N GLY A 259 7.29 -3.59 -15.66
CA GLY A 259 6.00 -4.24 -15.54
C GLY A 259 6.04 -5.54 -14.71
N GLU A 260 7.09 -6.34 -14.87
CA GLU A 260 7.33 -7.53 -14.05
C GLU A 260 7.66 -7.17 -12.59
N ALA A 261 8.45 -6.12 -12.36
CA ALA A 261 8.75 -5.60 -11.02
C ALA A 261 7.48 -5.12 -10.29
N TYR A 262 6.58 -4.39 -10.96
CA TYR A 262 5.30 -3.97 -10.36
C TYR A 262 4.42 -5.16 -9.96
N LYS A 263 4.44 -6.26 -10.73
CA LYS A 263 3.72 -7.49 -10.36
C LYS A 263 4.31 -8.11 -9.09
N ALA A 264 5.64 -8.18 -9.00
CA ALA A 264 6.33 -8.68 -7.80
C ALA A 264 6.04 -7.82 -6.57
N LEU A 265 6.12 -6.49 -6.69
CA LEU A 265 5.81 -5.55 -5.61
C LEU A 265 4.36 -5.68 -5.12
N PHE A 266 3.41 -5.91 -6.03
CA PHE A 266 2.01 -6.12 -5.65
C PHE A 266 1.82 -7.45 -4.90
N GLU A 267 2.57 -8.49 -5.25
CA GLU A 267 2.50 -9.76 -4.53
C GLU A 267 3.14 -9.66 -3.14
N GLU A 268 4.29 -8.99 -3.03
CA GLU A 268 4.88 -8.64 -1.72
C GLU A 268 3.89 -7.83 -0.87
N TRP A 269 3.20 -6.85 -1.46
CA TRP A 269 2.19 -6.04 -0.77
C TRP A 269 1.06 -6.87 -0.15
N LYS A 270 0.52 -7.84 -0.89
CA LYS A 270 -0.54 -8.73 -0.38
C LYS A 270 -0.08 -9.56 0.81
N GLN A 271 1.20 -9.95 0.84
CA GLN A 271 1.76 -10.78 1.90
C GLN A 271 1.91 -10.05 3.24
N VAL A 272 2.09 -8.71 3.23
CA VAL A 272 2.25 -7.92 4.46
C VAL A 272 0.99 -7.92 5.34
N GLY A 273 -0.19 -7.96 4.72
CA GLY A 273 -1.49 -7.93 5.41
C GLY A 273 -1.96 -6.52 5.79
N ALA A 274 -3.00 -6.44 6.62
CA ALA A 274 -3.67 -5.18 6.95
C ALA A 274 -2.94 -4.37 8.04
N THR A 275 -2.85 -3.06 7.85
CA THR A 275 -2.30 -2.09 8.83
C THR A 275 -3.37 -1.16 9.43
N GLY A 276 -4.60 -1.29 8.96
CA GLY A 276 -5.75 -0.51 9.40
C GLY A 276 -6.33 0.26 8.23
N LYS A 277 -7.67 0.36 8.17
CA LYS A 277 -8.40 0.81 6.97
C LYS A 277 -7.85 2.12 6.41
N GLU A 278 -7.77 3.16 7.23
CA GLU A 278 -7.34 4.49 6.79
C GLU A 278 -5.86 4.52 6.33
N SER A 279 -4.97 3.84 7.06
CA SER A 279 -3.55 3.71 6.68
C SER A 279 -3.41 2.91 5.38
N ASP A 280 -4.12 1.79 5.26
CA ASP A 280 -4.09 0.94 4.08
C ASP A 280 -4.61 1.68 2.85
N ASP A 281 -5.71 2.44 2.96
CA ASP A 281 -6.29 3.22 1.87
C ASP A 281 -5.31 4.30 1.36
N SER A 282 -4.67 5.04 2.27
CA SER A 282 -3.69 6.07 1.94
C SER A 282 -2.43 5.48 1.27
N LEU A 283 -1.88 4.42 1.84
CA LEU A 283 -0.71 3.74 1.29
C LEU A 283 -1.03 3.10 -0.08
N TRP A 284 -2.23 2.51 -0.22
CA TRP A 284 -2.69 1.92 -1.47
C TRP A 284 -2.84 2.95 -2.58
N ALA A 285 -3.43 4.11 -2.29
CA ALA A 285 -3.57 5.20 -3.25
C ALA A 285 -2.22 5.66 -3.80
N ARG A 286 -1.19 5.74 -2.94
CA ARG A 286 0.18 6.07 -3.37
C ARG A 286 0.79 5.00 -4.27
N PHE A 287 0.66 3.72 -3.90
CA PHE A 287 1.16 2.60 -4.71
C PHE A 287 0.52 2.59 -6.10
N ILE A 288 -0.81 2.73 -6.17
CA ILE A 288 -1.54 2.77 -7.43
C ILE A 288 -1.20 4.01 -8.25
N GLY A 289 -1.04 5.17 -7.61
CA GLY A 289 -0.62 6.40 -8.29
C GLY A 289 0.73 6.24 -9.02
N ALA A 290 1.73 5.60 -8.39
CA ALA A 290 3.01 5.32 -9.03
C ALA A 290 2.87 4.37 -10.23
N ARG A 291 2.09 3.28 -10.06
CA ARG A 291 1.83 2.31 -11.13
C ARG A 291 1.09 2.94 -12.31
N GLU A 292 0.09 3.76 -12.04
CA GLU A 292 -0.71 4.41 -13.07
C GLU A 292 0.12 5.39 -13.89
N HIS A 293 0.97 6.18 -13.22
CA HIS A 293 1.93 7.06 -13.90
C HIS A 293 2.84 6.30 -14.89
N PHE A 294 3.37 5.14 -14.46
CA PHE A 294 4.17 4.28 -15.33
C PHE A 294 3.37 3.77 -16.53
N ASN A 295 2.16 3.26 -16.29
CA ASN A 295 1.30 2.73 -17.35
C ASN A 295 0.91 3.80 -18.36
N GLN A 296 0.57 5.00 -17.90
CA GLN A 296 0.25 6.13 -18.77
C GLN A 296 1.42 6.47 -19.69
N ARG A 297 2.64 6.59 -19.15
CA ARG A 297 3.85 6.83 -19.94
C ARG A 297 4.13 5.71 -20.94
N ARG A 298 3.95 4.46 -20.51
CA ARG A 298 4.10 3.29 -21.38
C ARG A 298 3.12 3.37 -22.55
N SER A 299 1.84 3.61 -22.29
CA SER A 299 0.81 3.75 -23.34
C SER A 299 1.15 4.86 -24.32
N GLN A 300 1.47 6.06 -23.82
CA GLN A 300 1.85 7.20 -24.67
C GLN A 300 3.05 6.89 -25.57
N HIS A 301 4.07 6.20 -25.05
CA HIS A 301 5.25 5.83 -25.84
C HIS A 301 4.90 4.83 -26.97
N PHE A 302 4.04 3.85 -26.71
CA PHE A 302 3.62 2.90 -27.74
C PHE A 302 2.63 3.50 -28.73
N GLU A 303 1.74 4.39 -28.30
CA GLU A 303 0.85 5.17 -29.18
C GLU A 303 1.66 6.04 -30.15
N GLN A 304 2.63 6.81 -29.65
CA GLN A 304 3.51 7.63 -30.51
C GLN A 304 4.28 6.78 -31.52
N ARG A 305 4.77 5.60 -31.10
CA ARG A 305 5.45 4.67 -32.01
C ARG A 305 4.50 4.12 -33.07
N GLN A 306 3.28 3.78 -32.69
CA GLN A 306 2.26 3.29 -33.61
C GLN A 306 1.86 4.36 -34.63
N GLU A 307 1.71 5.62 -34.20
CA GLU A 307 1.46 6.76 -35.10
C GLU A 307 2.61 6.96 -36.09
N GLN A 308 3.87 6.88 -35.63
CA GLN A 308 5.04 6.97 -36.50
C GLN A 308 5.08 5.84 -37.53
N TRP A 309 4.80 4.60 -37.12
CA TRP A 309 4.71 3.46 -38.04
C TRP A 309 3.58 3.62 -39.05
N GLY A 310 2.39 4.06 -38.61
CA GLY A 310 1.27 4.36 -39.49
C GLY A 310 1.58 5.45 -40.52
N ALA A 311 2.23 6.54 -40.09
CA ALA A 311 2.67 7.60 -41.00
C ALA A 311 3.73 7.11 -41.99
N ASN A 312 4.67 6.29 -41.54
CA ASN A 312 5.70 5.69 -42.39
C ASN A 312 5.08 4.71 -43.40
N ALA A 313 4.10 3.92 -43.00
CA ALA A 313 3.36 3.02 -43.88
C ALA A 313 2.60 3.79 -44.96
N ALA A 314 1.91 4.88 -44.58
CA ALA A 314 1.21 5.74 -45.53
C ALA A 314 2.16 6.40 -46.54
N ALA A 315 3.27 6.99 -46.08
CA ALA A 315 4.27 7.60 -46.95
C ALA A 315 4.90 6.58 -47.91
N LYS A 316 5.18 5.37 -47.43
CA LYS A 316 5.64 4.25 -48.26
C LYS A 316 4.60 3.86 -49.31
N GLN A 317 3.33 3.79 -48.93
CA GLN A 317 2.24 3.48 -49.85
C GLN A 317 2.14 4.52 -50.97
N GLU A 318 2.27 5.81 -50.66
CA GLU A 318 2.29 6.87 -51.68
C GLU A 318 3.48 6.74 -52.65
N LEU A 319 4.66 6.36 -52.15
CA LEU A 319 5.84 6.14 -52.99
C LEU A 319 5.64 4.92 -53.92
N ILE A 320 4.97 3.87 -53.45
CA ILE A 320 4.62 2.70 -54.28
C ILE A 320 3.66 3.12 -55.40
N VAL A 321 2.63 3.93 -55.10
CA VAL A 321 1.69 4.43 -56.12
C VAL A 321 2.44 5.25 -57.18
N LYS A 322 3.30 6.19 -56.78
CA LYS A 322 4.13 6.98 -57.71
C LYS A 322 5.07 6.11 -58.55
N ALA A 323 5.65 5.07 -57.96
CA ALA A 323 6.51 4.14 -58.69
C ALA A 323 5.71 3.29 -59.70
N HIS A 324 4.50 2.87 -59.33
CA HIS A 324 3.60 2.13 -60.22
C HIS A 324 3.15 2.99 -61.41
N GLU A 325 2.86 4.27 -61.21
CA GLU A 325 2.53 5.21 -62.30
C GLU A 325 3.69 5.37 -63.31
N LEU A 326 4.93 5.36 -62.84
CA LEU A 326 6.13 5.44 -63.69
C LEU A 326 6.41 4.14 -64.46
N SER A 327 5.84 3.01 -64.04
CA SER A 327 6.12 1.70 -64.64
C SER A 327 5.61 1.53 -66.08
N THR A 328 4.67 2.36 -66.51
CA THR A 328 4.06 2.33 -67.85
C THR A 328 4.65 3.37 -68.82
N SER A 329 5.69 4.11 -68.42
CA SER A 329 6.33 5.13 -69.25
C SER A 329 7.36 4.55 -70.21
N ASP A 330 7.31 4.96 -71.49
CA ASP A 330 8.27 4.58 -72.52
C ASP A 330 9.56 5.46 -72.53
N ASP A 331 9.58 6.53 -71.74
CA ASP A 331 10.73 7.45 -71.63
C ASP A 331 11.78 6.91 -70.64
N TRP A 332 12.60 5.98 -71.10
CA TRP A 332 13.51 5.20 -70.25
C TRP A 332 14.45 6.03 -69.34
N ARG A 333 15.06 7.10 -69.88
CA ARG A 333 16.09 7.88 -69.17
C ARG A 333 15.52 8.71 -68.01
N PRO A 334 14.49 9.56 -68.19
CA PRO A 334 13.87 10.30 -67.08
C PRO A 334 13.14 9.38 -66.09
N THR A 335 12.50 8.31 -66.56
CA THR A 335 11.81 7.33 -65.70
C THR A 335 12.78 6.61 -64.76
N SER A 336 13.96 6.24 -65.26
CA SER A 336 15.01 5.62 -64.44
C SER A 336 15.55 6.56 -63.34
N GLU A 337 15.65 7.86 -63.62
CA GLU A 337 16.08 8.86 -62.64
C GLU A 337 14.99 9.09 -61.58
N ALA A 338 13.73 9.21 -62.00
CA ALA A 338 12.59 9.35 -61.09
C ALA A 338 12.43 8.15 -60.15
N LEU A 339 12.57 6.92 -60.66
CA LEU A 339 12.53 5.70 -59.84
C LEU A 339 13.69 5.63 -58.84
N ARG A 340 14.89 6.06 -59.21
CA ARG A 340 16.03 6.16 -58.27
C ARG A 340 15.74 7.16 -57.15
N ASN A 341 15.11 8.29 -57.46
CA ASN A 341 14.73 9.28 -56.47
C ASN A 341 13.65 8.75 -55.51
N LEU A 342 12.61 8.08 -56.02
CA LEU A 342 11.59 7.43 -55.20
C LEU A 342 12.18 6.35 -54.28
N PHE A 343 13.13 5.57 -54.78
CA PHE A 343 13.83 4.57 -53.96
C PHE A 343 14.72 5.22 -52.87
N ALA A 344 15.35 6.35 -53.19
CA ALA A 344 16.09 7.13 -52.20
C ALA A 344 15.15 7.68 -51.11
N ASP A 345 13.97 8.16 -51.50
CA ASP A 345 12.97 8.65 -50.55
C ASP A 345 12.35 7.52 -49.71
N TRP A 346 12.11 6.34 -50.29
CA TRP A 346 11.68 5.14 -49.56
C TRP A 346 12.64 4.78 -48.43
N LYS A 347 13.96 4.82 -48.70
CA LYS A 347 14.98 4.54 -47.69
C LYS A 347 14.98 5.57 -46.55
N LYS A 348 14.56 6.81 -46.79
CA LYS A 348 14.50 7.88 -45.77
C LYS A 348 13.29 7.75 -44.84
N VAL A 349 12.18 7.14 -45.29
CA VAL A 349 10.93 7.04 -44.50
C VAL A 349 11.09 6.15 -43.25
N GLY A 350 12.06 5.24 -43.21
CA GLY A 350 12.31 4.40 -42.04
C GLY A 350 11.42 3.16 -41.96
N SER A 351 11.32 2.52 -40.79
CA SER A 351 10.50 1.31 -40.61
C SER A 351 9.01 1.66 -40.54
N ALA A 352 8.18 0.82 -41.14
CA ALA A 352 6.73 0.94 -41.15
C ALA A 352 6.13 -0.34 -40.57
#